data_AF-V6LXA5-F1
#
_entry.id   AF-V6LXA5-F1
#
_cell.length_a   1.000
_cell.length_b   1.000
_cell.length_c   1.000
_cell.angle_alpha   90.00
_cell.angle_beta   90.00
_cell.angle_gamma   90.00
#
_symmetry.space_group_name_H-M   'P 1'
#
loop_
_entity.id
_entity.type
_entity.pdbx_description
1 polymer ?
#
loop_
_entity_poly.entity_id
_entity_poly.type
_entity_poly.pdbx_seq_one_letter_code
_entity_poly.pdbx_strand_id
1 'polypeptide(L)'
;MLGVVSRGIRAPIIKQGDEIRSIVVDTVLKAAQENSVTLQDRDVVCITESVVARAQGNYASTAAIAADVRTKTGGGTVGLVFPILSRNRFSMLLKGIAQGVDKVVIQLSYPGDEVGNLLFPIEALLAKGINPHSDHFTEAAFRAH
;
A
#
# COMPACT_ATOMS: atom_id res chain seq x y z
N MET A 1 36.33 11.52 -6.86
CA MET A 1 35.96 10.56 -5.79
C MET A 1 34.62 9.98 -6.14
N LEU A 2 34.46 8.65 -6.08
CA LEU A 2 33.16 7.99 -6.22
C LEU A 2 32.46 8.00 -4.86
N GLY A 3 31.16 8.30 -4.87
CA GLY A 3 30.29 8.19 -3.70
C GLY A 3 29.63 6.81 -3.62
N VAL A 4 28.54 6.72 -2.86
CA VAL A 4 27.71 5.51 -2.79
C VAL A 4 27.15 5.18 -4.18
N VAL A 5 27.33 3.93 -4.62
CA VAL A 5 26.78 3.41 -5.87
C VAL A 5 25.68 2.42 -5.55
N SER A 6 24.48 2.63 -6.11
CA SER A 6 23.38 1.67 -6.07
C SER A 6 22.98 1.29 -7.48
N ARG A 7 22.71 0.00 -7.71
CA ARG A 7 22.40 -0.55 -9.04
C ARG A 7 21.12 -1.38 -8.96
N GLY A 8 20.12 -1.01 -9.76
CA GLY A 8 18.93 -1.83 -9.93
C GLY A 8 19.22 -3.04 -10.81
N ILE A 9 18.90 -4.24 -10.33
CA ILE A 9 19.11 -5.49 -11.07
C ILE A 9 17.74 -6.08 -11.43
N ARG A 10 17.56 -6.48 -12.68
CA ARG A 10 16.30 -7.10 -13.15
C ARG A 10 16.33 -8.61 -12.89
N ALA A 11 15.52 -9.05 -11.94
CA ALA A 11 15.28 -10.46 -11.64
C ALA A 11 14.23 -11.09 -12.58
N PRO A 12 14.17 -12.42 -12.71
CA PRO A 12 13.07 -13.11 -13.39
C PRO A 12 11.73 -12.93 -12.67
N ILE A 13 10.64 -13.36 -13.32
CA ILE A 13 9.31 -13.40 -12.68
C ILE A 13 9.32 -14.48 -11.61
N ILE A 14 9.20 -14.05 -10.35
CA ILE A 14 9.14 -14.94 -9.18
C ILE A 14 7.73 -15.51 -9.01
N LYS A 15 7.68 -16.79 -8.64
CA LYS A 15 6.47 -17.59 -8.39
C LYS A 15 6.58 -18.26 -7.02
N GLN A 16 5.43 -18.72 -6.51
CA GLN A 16 5.39 -19.49 -5.28
C GLN A 16 6.17 -20.80 -5.44
N GLY A 17 6.99 -21.14 -4.44
CA GLY A 17 7.86 -22.31 -4.43
C GLY A 17 9.28 -22.05 -4.95
N ASP A 18 9.54 -20.88 -5.53
CA ASP A 18 10.88 -20.54 -6.04
C ASP A 18 11.91 -20.46 -4.92
N GLU A 19 13.12 -20.99 -5.15
CA GLU A 19 14.24 -20.85 -4.23
C GLU A 19 14.92 -19.50 -4.44
N ILE A 20 14.56 -18.53 -3.59
CA ILE A 20 14.98 -17.14 -3.74
C ILE A 20 16.48 -16.95 -3.61
N ARG A 21 17.18 -17.74 -2.77
CA ARG A 21 18.62 -17.52 -2.54
C ARG A 21 19.41 -17.75 -3.82
N SER A 22 19.20 -18.88 -4.48
CA SER A 22 19.79 -19.22 -5.77
C SER A 22 19.43 -18.20 -6.83
N ILE A 23 18.15 -17.83 -6.97
CA ILE A 23 17.73 -16.84 -7.97
C ILE A 23 18.44 -15.50 -7.76
N VAL A 24 18.55 -15.02 -6.51
CA VAL A 24 19.23 -13.77 -6.20
C VAL A 24 20.72 -13.86 -6.52
N VAL A 25 21.40 -14.92 -6.08
CA VAL A 25 22.83 -15.11 -6.33
C VAL A 25 23.11 -15.17 -7.83
N ASP A 26 22.36 -15.99 -8.57
CA ASP A 26 22.53 -16.15 -10.01
C ASP A 26 22.25 -14.84 -10.77
N THR A 27 21.21 -14.10 -10.37
CA THR A 27 20.86 -12.81 -10.98
C THR A 27 21.96 -11.78 -10.74
N VAL A 28 22.52 -11.71 -9.52
CA VAL A 28 23.60 -10.78 -9.18
C VAL A 28 24.88 -11.12 -9.94
N LEU A 29 25.29 -12.39 -9.94
CA LEU A 29 26.50 -12.83 -10.64
C LEU A 29 26.39 -12.59 -12.15
N LYS A 30 25.25 -12.91 -12.75
CA LYS A 30 24.99 -12.66 -14.16
C LYS A 30 25.02 -11.17 -14.49
N ALA A 31 24.34 -10.34 -13.70
CA ALA A 31 24.33 -8.90 -13.92
C ALA A 31 25.74 -8.28 -13.77
N ALA A 32 26.52 -8.77 -12.82
CA ALA A 32 27.90 -8.36 -12.63
C ALA A 32 28.78 -8.69 -13.85
N GLN A 33 28.64 -9.91 -14.38
CA GLN A 33 29.34 -10.36 -15.57
C GLN A 33 28.94 -9.56 -16.82
N GLU A 34 27.64 -9.38 -17.07
CA GLU A 34 27.13 -8.71 -18.28
C GLU A 34 27.45 -7.21 -18.32
N ASN A 35 27.61 -6.57 -17.15
CA ASN A 35 27.81 -5.12 -17.04
C ASN A 35 29.22 -4.74 -16.57
N SER A 36 30.16 -5.69 -16.57
CA SER A 36 31.54 -5.50 -16.11
C SER A 36 31.63 -4.84 -14.73
N VAL A 37 30.78 -5.29 -13.79
CA VAL A 37 30.76 -4.80 -12.40
C VAL A 37 31.59 -5.74 -11.54
N THR A 38 32.63 -5.23 -10.90
CA THR A 38 33.40 -5.97 -9.91
C THR A 38 32.72 -5.88 -8.55
N LEU A 39 32.14 -6.99 -8.10
CA LEU A 39 31.62 -7.11 -6.73
C LEU A 39 32.76 -6.98 -5.72
N GLN A 40 32.53 -6.22 -4.66
CA GLN A 40 33.51 -5.97 -3.60
C GLN A 40 33.16 -6.72 -2.32
N ASP A 41 34.17 -6.94 -1.47
CA ASP A 41 33.90 -7.34 -0.09
C ASP A 41 33.02 -6.28 0.58
N ARG A 42 31.98 -6.75 1.30
CA ARG A 42 30.95 -5.93 1.96
C ARG A 42 29.95 -5.22 1.04
N ASP A 43 29.88 -5.57 -0.23
CA ASP A 43 28.72 -5.19 -1.05
C ASP A 43 27.42 -5.76 -0.44
N VAL A 44 26.35 -4.98 -0.49
CA VAL A 44 25.04 -5.35 0.08
C VAL A 44 24.07 -5.69 -1.04
N VAL A 45 23.50 -6.89 -0.97
CA VAL A 45 22.44 -7.33 -1.89
C VAL A 45 21.10 -7.11 -1.21
N CYS A 46 20.24 -6.32 -1.85
CA CYS A 46 18.90 -6.03 -1.37
C CYS A 46 17.85 -6.71 -2.26
N ILE A 47 16.85 -7.31 -1.63
CA ILE A 47 15.64 -7.80 -2.30
C ILE A 47 14.41 -7.24 -1.58
N THR A 48 13.38 -6.88 -2.32
CA THR A 48 12.13 -6.44 -1.72
C THR A 48 11.44 -7.62 -1.02
N GLU A 49 10.91 -7.37 0.18
CA GLU A 49 10.16 -8.35 0.96
C GLU A 49 9.01 -9.00 0.16
N SER A 50 8.33 -8.24 -0.70
CA SER A 50 7.23 -8.74 -1.54
C SER A 50 7.64 -9.88 -2.47
N VAL A 51 8.92 -9.93 -2.87
CA VAL A 51 9.47 -11.01 -3.68
C VAL A 51 9.65 -12.27 -2.83
N VAL A 52 10.18 -12.11 -1.62
CA VAL A 52 10.33 -13.21 -0.65
C VAL A 52 8.97 -13.78 -0.27
N ALA A 53 8.01 -12.91 0.06
CA ALA A 53 6.65 -13.30 0.39
C ALA A 53 5.96 -14.06 -0.76
N ARG A 54 6.19 -13.63 -2.01
CA ARG A 54 5.65 -14.32 -3.18
C ARG A 54 6.19 -15.74 -3.32
N ALA A 55 7.50 -15.92 -3.18
CA ALA A 55 8.10 -17.25 -3.25
C ALA A 55 7.63 -18.16 -2.12
N GLN A 56 7.48 -17.61 -0.92
CA GLN A 56 6.95 -18.37 0.23
C GLN A 56 5.45 -18.64 0.13
N GLY A 57 4.72 -18.01 -0.80
CA GLY A 57 3.25 -18.01 -0.80
C GLY A 57 2.67 -17.38 0.47
N ASN A 58 3.43 -16.50 1.12
CA ASN A 58 3.10 -15.91 2.42
C ASN A 58 2.17 -14.70 2.24
N TYR A 59 0.91 -14.97 1.90
CA TYR A 59 -0.13 -13.96 1.71
C TYR A 59 -1.19 -14.06 2.80
N ALA A 60 -1.61 -12.91 3.34
CA ALA A 60 -2.79 -12.83 4.19
C ALA A 60 -4.06 -12.80 3.32
N SER A 61 -4.94 -13.77 3.50
CA SER A 61 -6.28 -13.74 2.89
C SER A 61 -7.18 -12.73 3.62
N THR A 62 -8.27 -12.30 2.98
CA THR A 62 -9.23 -11.40 3.65
C THR A 62 -9.86 -12.06 4.88
N ALA A 63 -10.01 -13.39 4.88
CA ALA A 63 -10.49 -14.16 6.03
C ALA A 63 -9.48 -14.14 7.19
N ALA A 64 -8.18 -14.26 6.90
CA ALA A 64 -7.13 -14.14 7.91
C ALA A 64 -7.13 -12.73 8.54
N ILE A 65 -7.26 -11.68 7.71
CA ILE A 65 -7.38 -10.30 8.17
C ILE A 65 -8.63 -10.12 9.03
N ALA A 66 -9.77 -10.64 8.60
CA ALA A 66 -11.04 -10.53 9.34
C ALA A 66 -10.95 -11.18 10.73
N ALA A 67 -10.38 -12.39 10.81
CA ALA A 67 -10.19 -13.10 12.07
C ALA A 67 -9.26 -12.33 13.02
N ASP A 68 -8.15 -11.80 12.50
CA ASP A 68 -7.21 -10.99 13.27
C ASP A 68 -7.84 -9.68 13.77
N VAL A 69 -8.56 -8.96 12.91
CA VAL A 69 -9.28 -7.73 13.27
C VAL A 69 -10.33 -8.01 14.35
N ARG A 70 -11.13 -9.08 14.20
CA ARG A 70 -12.14 -9.44 15.21
C ARG A 70 -11.49 -9.77 16.55
N THR A 71 -10.40 -10.52 16.53
CA THR A 71 -9.64 -10.87 17.75
C THR A 71 -9.13 -9.62 18.47
N LYS A 72 -8.62 -8.64 17.71
CA LYS A 72 -8.08 -7.39 18.28
C LYS A 72 -9.13 -6.41 18.78
N THR A 73 -10.31 -6.38 18.14
CA THR A 73 -11.31 -5.32 18.34
C THR A 73 -12.59 -5.80 19.01
N GLY A 74 -12.74 -7.11 19.24
CA GLY A 74 -13.99 -7.73 19.69
C GLY A 74 -15.09 -7.76 18.63
N GLY A 75 -14.84 -7.22 17.43
CA GLY A 75 -15.78 -7.21 16.32
C GLY A 75 -16.88 -6.14 16.37
N GLY A 76 -16.80 -5.16 17.27
CA GLY A 76 -17.81 -4.09 17.40
C GLY A 76 -17.72 -3.01 16.30
N THR A 77 -17.82 -1.74 16.71
CA THR A 77 -17.62 -0.60 15.80
C THR A 77 -16.15 -0.20 15.75
N VAL A 78 -15.56 -0.14 14.56
CA VAL A 78 -14.17 0.28 14.34
C VAL A 78 -14.10 1.51 13.45
N GLY A 79 -13.27 2.47 13.84
CA GLY A 79 -12.92 3.63 13.03
C GLY A 79 -11.72 3.36 12.13
N LEU A 80 -11.85 3.63 10.82
CA LEU A 80 -10.73 3.74 9.88
C LEU A 80 -10.48 5.21 9.59
N VAL A 81 -9.34 5.70 10.06
CA VAL A 81 -8.97 7.11 9.96
C VAL A 81 -7.94 7.29 8.87
N PHE A 82 -8.24 8.20 7.93
CA PHE A 82 -7.41 8.56 6.78
C PHE A 82 -6.90 7.36 5.96
N PRO A 83 -7.75 6.39 5.59
CA PRO A 83 -7.31 5.29 4.73
C PRO A 83 -7.01 5.79 3.31
N ILE A 84 -6.04 5.16 2.67
CA ILE A 84 -5.75 5.41 1.26
C ILE A 84 -6.94 4.94 0.39
N LEU A 85 -7.46 5.78 -0.50
CA LEU A 85 -8.61 5.45 -1.36
C LEU A 85 -8.19 4.71 -2.65
N SER A 86 -7.43 3.63 -2.50
CA SER A 86 -6.92 2.87 -3.65
C SER A 86 -7.70 1.58 -3.89
N ARG A 87 -8.32 1.47 -5.08
CA ARG A 87 -8.91 0.20 -5.56
C ARG A 87 -7.90 -0.93 -5.63
N ASN A 88 -6.64 -0.63 -5.94
CA ASN A 88 -5.59 -1.64 -6.14
C ASN A 88 -4.81 -1.96 -4.86
N ARG A 89 -4.67 -1.00 -3.93
CA ARG A 89 -3.83 -1.17 -2.73
C ARG A 89 -4.63 -1.43 -1.45
N PHE A 90 -5.82 -0.88 -1.32
CA PHE A 90 -6.55 -0.87 -0.04
C PHE A 90 -7.86 -1.65 -0.05
N SER A 91 -8.48 -1.85 -1.23
CA SER A 91 -9.79 -2.52 -1.32
C SER A 91 -9.84 -3.88 -0.62
N MET A 92 -8.79 -4.70 -0.75
CA MET A 92 -8.72 -6.02 -0.09
C MET A 92 -8.51 -5.92 1.41
N LEU A 93 -7.74 -4.94 1.88
CA LEU A 93 -7.56 -4.67 3.30
C LEU A 93 -8.88 -4.19 3.91
N LEU A 94 -9.55 -3.21 3.29
CA LEU A 94 -10.86 -2.72 3.71
C LEU A 94 -11.89 -3.86 3.75
N LYS A 95 -11.91 -4.75 2.75
CA LYS A 95 -12.79 -5.91 2.73
C LYS A 95 -12.53 -6.84 3.93
N GLY A 96 -11.26 -7.16 4.22
CA GLY A 96 -10.90 -7.98 5.37
C GLY A 96 -11.29 -7.32 6.70
N ILE A 97 -11.04 -6.01 6.84
CA ILE A 97 -11.41 -5.25 8.04
C ILE A 97 -12.93 -5.25 8.23
N ALA A 98 -13.69 -4.92 7.18
CA ALA A 98 -15.15 -4.89 7.23
C ALA A 98 -15.77 -6.27 7.51
N GLN A 99 -15.12 -7.36 7.09
CA GLN A 99 -15.54 -8.73 7.43
C GLN A 99 -15.30 -9.08 8.91
N GLY A 100 -14.37 -8.40 9.58
CA GLY A 100 -14.00 -8.67 10.97
C GLY A 100 -14.77 -7.88 12.02
N VAL A 101 -15.66 -6.97 11.61
CA VAL A 101 -16.36 -6.03 12.51
C VAL A 101 -17.83 -5.86 12.12
N ASP A 102 -18.67 -5.46 13.07
CA ASP A 102 -20.10 -5.24 12.87
C ASP A 102 -20.34 -3.91 12.14
N LYS A 103 -19.51 -2.90 12.40
CA LYS A 103 -19.60 -1.59 11.77
C LYS A 103 -18.23 -0.96 11.57
N VAL A 104 -18.01 -0.47 10.35
CA VAL A 104 -16.85 0.38 10.02
C VAL A 104 -17.32 1.83 9.93
N VAL A 105 -16.63 2.73 10.61
CA VAL A 105 -16.75 4.18 10.43
C VAL A 105 -15.50 4.66 9.70
N ILE A 106 -15.66 5.23 8.52
CA ILE A 106 -14.52 5.73 7.74
C ILE A 106 -14.46 7.25 7.88
N GLN A 107 -13.33 7.76 8.35
CA GLN A 107 -13.00 9.17 8.34
C GLN A 107 -11.99 9.42 7.22
N LEU A 108 -12.44 10.11 6.18
CA LEU A 108 -11.56 10.58 5.11
C LEU A 108 -11.01 11.96 5.47
N SER A 109 -9.89 12.30 4.83
CA SER A 109 -9.43 13.68 4.81
C SER A 109 -10.41 14.51 3.96
N TYR A 110 -10.64 15.77 4.33
CA TYR A 110 -11.45 16.74 3.59
C TYR A 110 -10.66 18.06 3.52
N PRO A 111 -10.59 18.74 2.36
CA PRO A 111 -11.25 18.45 1.09
C PRO A 111 -10.48 17.49 0.14
N GLY A 112 -9.30 17.01 0.53
CA GLY A 112 -8.52 16.03 -0.24
C GLY A 112 -8.33 14.72 0.52
N ASP A 113 -7.90 13.65 -0.15
CA ASP A 113 -7.56 12.37 0.47
C ASP A 113 -6.24 12.43 1.27
N GLU A 114 -5.83 11.30 1.85
CA GLU A 114 -4.64 11.20 2.70
C GLU A 114 -3.33 11.51 1.97
N VAL A 115 -3.25 11.31 0.65
CA VAL A 115 -2.08 11.66 -0.17
C VAL A 115 -2.23 13.02 -0.88
N GLY A 116 -3.28 13.78 -0.58
CA GLY A 116 -3.49 15.14 -1.08
C GLY A 116 -4.23 15.24 -2.42
N ASN A 117 -4.81 14.16 -2.94
CA ASN A 117 -5.69 14.27 -4.11
C ASN A 117 -7.00 14.94 -3.68
N LEU A 118 -7.43 15.95 -4.43
CA LEU A 118 -8.70 16.62 -4.16
C LEU A 118 -9.87 15.65 -4.33
N LEU A 119 -10.74 15.56 -3.32
CA LEU A 119 -12.01 14.82 -3.41
C LEU A 119 -13.04 15.60 -4.23
N PHE A 120 -12.87 16.92 -4.30
CA PHE A 120 -13.77 17.84 -4.97
C PHE A 120 -12.97 18.84 -5.81
N PRO A 121 -13.44 19.22 -7.00
CA PRO A 121 -12.88 20.35 -7.74
C PRO A 121 -12.99 21.63 -6.89
N ILE A 122 -11.87 22.34 -6.72
CA ILE A 122 -11.83 23.57 -5.90
C ILE A 122 -12.74 24.64 -6.49
N GLU A 123 -12.82 24.70 -7.83
CA GLU A 123 -13.65 25.65 -8.56
C GLU A 123 -15.14 25.48 -8.25
N ALA A 124 -15.58 24.24 -8.05
CA ALA A 124 -16.97 23.94 -7.69
C ALA A 124 -17.29 24.40 -6.26
N LEU A 125 -16.34 24.28 -5.34
CA LEU A 125 -16.49 24.79 -3.96
C LEU A 125 -16.58 26.32 -3.97
N LEU A 126 -15.68 26.99 -4.71
CA LEU A 126 -15.64 28.45 -4.85
C LEU A 126 -16.94 28.99 -5.48
N ALA A 127 -17.42 28.38 -6.56
CA ALA A 127 -18.63 28.80 -7.25
C ALA A 127 -19.89 28.71 -6.36
N LYS A 128 -19.90 27.79 -5.40
CA LYS A 128 -20.98 27.62 -4.42
C LYS A 128 -20.75 28.39 -3.12
N GLY A 129 -19.64 29.13 -3.00
CA GLY A 129 -19.29 29.86 -1.78
C GLY A 129 -19.00 28.97 -0.57
N ILE A 130 -18.63 27.70 -0.80
CA ILE A 130 -18.36 26.73 0.25
C ILE A 130 -16.90 26.86 0.70
N ASN A 131 -16.69 27.05 2.01
CA ASN A 131 -15.38 27.03 2.62
C ASN A 131 -15.05 25.64 3.19
N PRO A 132 -14.11 24.89 2.59
CA PRO A 132 -13.81 23.52 3.01
C PRO A 132 -13.12 23.41 4.39
N HIS A 133 -12.77 24.52 5.04
CA HIS A 133 -12.14 24.51 6.35
C HIS A 133 -13.10 24.83 7.51
N SER A 134 -14.27 25.41 7.21
CA SER A 134 -15.28 25.76 8.23
C SER A 134 -16.61 25.07 8.01
N ASP A 135 -16.97 24.79 6.76
CA ASP A 135 -18.29 24.33 6.41
C ASP A 135 -18.35 22.82 6.51
N HIS A 136 -19.44 22.32 7.10
CA HIS A 136 -19.68 20.90 7.29
C HIS A 136 -21.06 20.55 6.77
N PHE A 137 -21.15 19.41 6.12
CA PHE A 137 -22.37 18.95 5.46
C PHE A 137 -22.71 17.55 5.94
N THR A 138 -23.98 17.31 6.24
CA THR A 138 -24.51 15.96 6.22
C THR A 138 -24.63 15.51 4.75
N GLU A 139 -24.76 14.20 4.51
CA GLU A 139 -24.98 13.71 3.15
C GLU A 139 -26.21 14.35 2.50
N ALA A 140 -27.31 14.51 3.25
CA ALA A 140 -28.52 15.16 2.78
C ALA A 140 -28.28 16.64 2.39
N ALA A 141 -27.55 17.39 3.22
CA ALA A 141 -27.20 18.78 2.93
C ALA A 141 -26.29 18.88 1.69
N PHE A 142 -25.32 17.96 1.55
CA PHE A 142 -24.44 17.89 0.40
C PHE A 142 -25.21 17.62 -0.91
N ARG A 143 -26.17 16.69 -0.90
CA ARG A 143 -26.97 16.35 -2.09
C ARG A 143 -27.97 17.43 -2.52
N ALA A 144 -28.31 18.36 -1.63
CA ALA A 144 -29.24 19.44 -1.92
C ALA A 144 -28.59 20.65 -2.63
N HIS A 145 -27.25 20.70 -2.67
CA HIS A 145 -26.48 21.78 -3.30
C HIS A 145 -26.00 21.40 -4.70
#